data_AF-A0A432IH86-F1
#
_entry.id   AF-A0A432IH86-F1
#
_cell.length_a   1.000
_cell.length_b   1.000
_cell.length_c   1.000
_cell.angle_alpha   90.00
_cell.angle_beta   90.00
_cell.angle_gamma   90.00
#
_symmetry.space_group_name_H-M   'P 1'
#
loop_
_entity.id
_entity.type
_entity.pdbx_description
1 polymer ?
#
loop_
_entity_poly.entity_id
_entity_poly.type
_entity_poly.pdbx_seq_one_letter_code
_entity_poly.pdbx_strand_id
1 'polypeptide(L)'
;MDQEKDILKKIKTKGTGFKIPENYLKDFTVDLPEEKETIIPKETGFKVPENYFNQLDKRLIKENVSTIPKNTGYKVPDGYFKDFEVKTASYKENKVIQLFKKNRKNIIGFSIAASILLLFSIFPLFDKDKDLDFNSLSDNDIETWLDLNADQINSFELAELIDDNDDLYAVEMISEEDISDYLIETDVESWIPDN
;
A
#
# COMPACT_ATOMS: atom_id res chain seq x y z
N MET A 1 -2.66 -47.57 -5.32
CA MET A 1 -2.52 -46.74 -6.53
C MET A 1 -3.84 -46.08 -6.96
N ASP A 2 -5.00 -46.68 -6.64
CA ASP A 2 -6.31 -46.12 -7.04
C ASP A 2 -6.83 -44.99 -6.12
N GLN A 3 -6.49 -45.02 -4.82
CA GLN A 3 -6.88 -43.98 -3.86
C GLN A 3 -6.29 -42.60 -4.22
N GLU A 4 -5.06 -42.57 -4.75
CA GLU A 4 -4.35 -41.33 -5.07
C GLU A 4 -4.94 -40.63 -6.31
N LYS A 5 -5.42 -41.41 -7.28
CA LYS A 5 -6.10 -40.90 -8.48
C LYS A 5 -7.47 -40.26 -8.15
N ASP A 6 -8.19 -40.81 -7.18
CA ASP A 6 -9.46 -40.26 -6.71
C ASP A 6 -9.29 -38.93 -5.96
N ILE A 7 -8.22 -38.80 -5.17
CA ILE A 7 -7.91 -37.56 -4.45
C ILE A 7 -7.60 -36.44 -5.45
N LEU A 8 -6.78 -36.72 -6.47
CA LEU A 8 -6.45 -35.75 -7.52
C LEU A 8 -7.68 -35.30 -8.33
N LYS A 9 -8.61 -36.22 -8.62
CA LYS A 9 -9.86 -35.90 -9.32
C LYS A 9 -10.78 -35.00 -8.48
N LYS A 10 -10.75 -35.16 -7.15
CA LYS A 10 -11.54 -34.37 -6.18
C LYS A 10 -10.97 -32.96 -5.95
N ILE A 11 -9.67 -32.76 -6.14
CA ILE A 11 -9.02 -31.45 -6.04
C ILE A 11 -9.26 -30.64 -7.33
N LYS A 12 -9.25 -31.30 -8.50
CA LYS A 12 -9.44 -30.62 -9.80
C LYS A 12 -10.84 -30.01 -9.99
N THR A 13 -11.86 -30.53 -9.33
CA THR A 13 -13.24 -30.00 -9.38
C THR A 13 -13.50 -28.86 -8.40
N LYS A 14 -12.66 -28.70 -7.38
CA LYS A 14 -12.65 -27.51 -6.54
C LYS A 14 -11.76 -26.49 -7.22
N GLY A 15 -12.35 -25.77 -8.19
CA GLY A 15 -11.72 -24.60 -8.79
C GLY A 15 -11.08 -23.74 -7.69
N THR A 16 -9.90 -23.21 -7.96
CA THR A 16 -9.12 -22.40 -7.02
C THR A 16 -10.08 -21.46 -6.29
N GLY A 17 -10.15 -21.51 -4.95
CA GLY A 17 -11.07 -20.69 -4.16
C GLY A 17 -10.91 -19.17 -4.35
N PHE A 18 -9.94 -18.77 -5.18
CA PHE A 18 -9.80 -17.45 -5.76
C PHE A 18 -10.81 -17.25 -6.89
N LYS A 19 -11.89 -16.54 -6.60
CA LYS A 19 -12.65 -15.82 -7.63
C LYS A 19 -11.96 -14.48 -7.87
N ILE A 20 -11.62 -14.22 -9.12
CA ILE A 20 -11.17 -12.89 -9.55
C ILE A 20 -12.37 -11.95 -9.40
N PRO A 21 -12.28 -10.85 -8.62
CA PRO A 21 -13.36 -9.89 -8.50
C PRO A 21 -13.77 -9.34 -9.86
N GLU A 22 -15.06 -9.04 -10.04
CA GLU A 22 -15.51 -8.34 -11.24
C GLU A 22 -14.73 -7.03 -11.38
N ASN A 23 -14.20 -6.78 -12.58
CA ASN A 23 -13.35 -5.62 -12.92
C ASN A 23 -11.89 -5.64 -12.42
N TYR A 24 -11.42 -6.67 -11.70
CA TYR A 24 -10.00 -6.74 -11.26
C TYR A 24 -8.98 -6.69 -12.42
N LEU A 25 -9.35 -7.23 -13.58
CA LEU A 25 -8.52 -7.20 -14.79
C LEU A 25 -8.80 -5.98 -15.69
N LYS A 26 -9.77 -5.13 -15.36
CA LYS A 26 -10.02 -3.89 -16.11
C LYS A 26 -9.01 -2.81 -15.75
N ASP A 27 -8.52 -2.82 -14.52
CA ASP A 27 -7.50 -1.86 -14.04
C ASP A 27 -6.07 -2.31 -14.39
N PHE A 28 -5.92 -3.49 -15.02
CA PHE A 28 -4.67 -3.95 -15.63
C PHE A 28 -4.50 -3.43 -17.07
N THR A 29 -5.00 -2.23 -17.35
CA THR A 29 -4.43 -1.42 -18.43
C THR A 29 -3.05 -1.01 -17.94
N VAL A 30 -2.01 -1.58 -18.53
CA VAL A 30 -0.68 -0.98 -18.40
C VAL A 30 -0.86 0.46 -18.89
N ASP A 31 -0.78 1.42 -17.97
CA ASP A 31 -0.61 2.83 -18.28
C ASP A 31 0.75 2.98 -18.96
N LEU A 32 0.81 2.54 -20.23
CA LEU A 32 1.77 3.07 -21.16
C LEU A 32 1.51 4.58 -21.14
N PRO A 33 2.55 5.41 -20.90
CA PRO A 33 2.36 6.84 -20.91
C PRO A 33 1.59 7.19 -22.18
N GLU A 34 0.53 8.00 -22.05
CA GLU A 34 -0.12 8.65 -23.19
C GLU A 34 0.93 9.55 -23.85
N GLU A 35 1.82 8.93 -24.64
CA GLU A 35 2.50 9.59 -25.73
C GLU A 35 1.37 10.00 -26.65
N LYS A 36 1.01 11.28 -26.53
CA LYS A 36 0.26 12.06 -27.51
C LYS A 36 0.46 11.43 -28.87
N GLU A 37 -0.62 11.13 -29.59
CA GLU A 37 -0.60 10.59 -30.96
C GLU A 37 0.37 11.36 -31.86
N THR A 38 1.66 11.06 -31.78
CA THR A 38 2.69 11.57 -32.66
C THR A 38 2.68 10.63 -33.84
N ILE A 39 1.77 10.89 -34.77
CA ILE A 39 2.03 10.80 -36.21
C ILE A 39 2.93 9.60 -36.59
N ILE A 40 2.53 8.37 -36.25
CA ILE A 40 3.10 7.19 -36.90
C ILE A 40 2.12 6.82 -38.01
N PRO A 41 2.40 7.18 -39.27
CA PRO A 41 1.54 6.75 -40.37
C PRO A 41 1.45 5.22 -40.32
N LYS A 42 0.22 4.69 -40.38
CA LYS A 42 -0.07 3.25 -40.41
C LYS A 42 0.69 2.51 -41.52
N GLU A 43 1.17 3.24 -42.52
CA GLU A 43 2.18 2.79 -43.45
C GLU A 43 3.51 3.49 -43.15
N THR A 44 4.39 2.81 -42.43
CA THR A 44 5.81 3.12 -42.54
C THR A 44 6.17 2.92 -44.01
N GLY A 45 6.60 3.96 -44.74
CA GLY A 45 6.92 3.86 -46.18
C GLY A 45 7.98 2.80 -46.54
N PHE A 46 8.54 2.12 -45.53
CA PHE A 46 9.39 0.96 -45.64
C PHE A 46 8.54 -0.32 -45.69
N LYS A 47 8.48 -0.95 -46.86
CA LYS A 47 7.97 -2.31 -47.03
C LYS A 47 9.15 -3.27 -47.04
N VAL A 48 9.11 -4.29 -46.19
CA VAL A 48 10.08 -5.38 -46.26
C VAL A 48 9.80 -6.24 -47.50
N PRO A 49 10.83 -6.84 -48.12
CA PRO A 49 10.61 -7.79 -49.21
C PRO A 49 9.69 -8.93 -48.81
N GLU A 50 8.94 -9.45 -49.78
CA GLU A 50 8.09 -10.61 -49.57
C GLU A 50 8.93 -11.79 -49.02
N ASN A 51 8.40 -12.46 -47.99
CA ASN A 51 9.08 -13.56 -47.27
C ASN A 51 10.38 -13.19 -46.53
N TYR A 52 10.66 -11.91 -46.25
CA TYR A 52 11.83 -11.50 -45.46
C TYR A 52 11.95 -12.25 -44.12
N PHE A 53 10.90 -12.22 -43.30
CA PHE A 53 10.91 -12.88 -41.99
C PHE A 53 10.84 -14.41 -42.10
N ASN A 54 10.10 -14.93 -43.09
CA ASN A 54 9.98 -16.38 -43.33
C ASN A 54 11.30 -17.04 -43.74
N GLN A 55 12.27 -16.26 -44.24
CA GLN A 55 13.58 -16.74 -44.68
C GLN A 55 14.73 -16.30 -43.75
N LEU A 56 14.43 -15.53 -42.69
CA LEU A 56 15.43 -14.98 -41.79
C LEU A 56 16.27 -16.09 -41.16
N ASP A 57 15.63 -17.11 -40.59
CA ASP A 57 16.30 -18.24 -39.95
C ASP A 57 17.22 -18.99 -40.93
N LYS A 58 16.73 -19.20 -42.16
CA LYS A 58 17.49 -19.88 -43.22
C LYS A 58 18.73 -19.09 -43.63
N ARG A 59 18.67 -17.76 -43.63
CA ARG A 59 19.81 -16.88 -43.92
C ARG A 59 20.83 -16.90 -42.77
N LEU A 60 20.37 -16.77 -41.53
CA LEU A 60 21.23 -16.81 -40.34
C LEU A 60 21.99 -18.13 -40.22
N ILE A 61 21.34 -19.26 -40.51
CA ILE A 61 21.98 -20.58 -40.46
C ILE A 61 22.96 -20.76 -41.63
N LYS A 62 22.60 -20.30 -42.84
CA LYS A 62 23.46 -20.43 -44.02
C LYS A 62 24.77 -19.66 -43.89
N GLU A 63 24.74 -18.47 -43.30
CA GLU A 63 25.94 -17.63 -43.12
C GLU A 63 26.83 -18.08 -41.95
N ASN A 64 26.24 -18.59 -40.85
CA ASN A 64 27.02 -18.94 -39.66
C ASN A 64 27.55 -20.38 -39.63
N VAL A 65 26.96 -21.32 -40.38
CA VAL A 65 27.34 -22.75 -40.28
C VAL A 65 28.34 -23.18 -41.36
N SER A 66 28.39 -22.50 -42.51
CA SER A 66 29.24 -22.91 -43.63
C SER A 66 30.71 -22.47 -43.51
N THR A 67 31.01 -21.56 -42.59
CA THR A 67 32.32 -20.90 -42.45
C THR A 67 33.10 -21.32 -41.20
N ILE A 68 32.57 -22.21 -40.35
CA ILE A 68 33.28 -22.68 -39.16
C ILE A 68 34.30 -23.75 -39.60
N PRO A 69 35.62 -23.44 -39.60
CA PRO A 69 36.62 -24.41 -39.99
C PRO A 69 36.65 -25.56 -38.97
N LYS A 70 36.65 -26.82 -39.46
CA LYS A 70 36.72 -28.03 -38.61
C LYS A 70 37.97 -28.09 -37.73
N ASN A 71 39.03 -27.38 -38.12
CA ASN A 71 40.21 -27.16 -37.31
C ASN A 71 40.24 -25.69 -36.90
N THR A 72 39.91 -25.41 -35.64
CA THR A 72 40.23 -24.12 -35.03
C THR A 72 41.75 -24.06 -34.93
N GLY A 73 42.38 -22.99 -35.43
CA GLY A 73 43.85 -22.86 -35.53
C GLY A 73 44.59 -22.79 -34.20
N TYR A 74 43.89 -22.99 -33.08
CA TYR A 74 44.43 -22.87 -31.74
C TYR A 74 44.86 -24.25 -31.25
N LYS A 75 46.14 -24.56 -31.44
CA LYS A 75 46.80 -25.67 -30.74
C LYS A 75 47.44 -25.14 -29.46
N VAL A 76 47.24 -25.84 -28.35
CA VAL A 76 47.94 -25.51 -27.10
C VAL A 76 49.43 -25.82 -27.25
N PRO A 77 50.33 -25.04 -26.63
CA PRO A 77 51.76 -25.33 -26.61
C PRO A 77 52.09 -26.70 -26.01
N ASP A 78 53.18 -27.31 -26.48
CA ASP A 78 53.65 -28.59 -25.96
C ASP A 78 53.95 -28.48 -24.46
N GLY A 79 53.25 -29.29 -23.66
CA GLY A 79 53.41 -29.31 -22.21
C GLY A 79 52.50 -28.36 -21.43
N TYR A 80 51.57 -27.64 -22.06
CA TYR A 80 50.63 -26.72 -21.39
C TYR A 80 49.88 -27.36 -20.20
N PHE A 81 49.57 -28.66 -20.28
CA PHE A 81 48.88 -29.38 -19.22
C PHE A 81 49.79 -30.25 -18.33
N LYS A 82 51.13 -30.20 -18.48
CA LYS A 82 52.03 -31.06 -17.71
C LYS A 82 51.99 -30.79 -16.20
N ASP A 83 51.82 -29.53 -15.82
CA ASP A 83 51.75 -29.10 -14.42
C ASP A 83 50.30 -28.80 -13.97
N PHE A 84 49.31 -29.16 -14.80
CA PHE A 84 47.91 -28.95 -14.47
C PHE A 84 47.42 -30.06 -13.54
N GLU A 85 47.52 -29.81 -12.24
CA GLU A 85 46.87 -30.62 -11.22
C GLU A 85 45.59 -29.94 -10.73
N VAL A 86 44.45 -30.60 -10.94
CA VAL A 86 43.20 -30.20 -10.30
C VAL A 86 43.32 -30.51 -8.81
N LYS A 87 43.65 -29.51 -8.02
CA LYS A 87 43.51 -29.59 -6.57
C LYS A 87 42.02 -29.76 -6.26
N THR A 88 41.59 -30.99 -6.04
CA THR A 88 40.29 -31.23 -5.42
C THR A 88 40.40 -30.64 -4.02
N ALA A 89 39.84 -29.45 -3.83
CA ALA A 89 39.61 -28.95 -2.49
C ALA A 89 38.83 -30.05 -1.79
N SER A 90 39.43 -30.70 -0.80
CA SER A 90 38.72 -31.59 0.10
C SER A 90 37.54 -30.76 0.61
N TYR A 91 36.34 -31.07 0.11
CA TYR A 91 35.12 -30.38 0.48
C TYR A 91 34.92 -30.66 1.96
N LYS A 92 35.46 -29.77 2.79
CA LYS A 92 35.11 -29.71 4.20
C LYS A 92 33.62 -29.42 4.18
N GLU A 93 32.80 -30.40 4.55
CA GLU A 93 31.37 -30.18 4.67
C GLU A 93 31.18 -28.98 5.60
N ASN A 94 30.79 -27.85 5.01
CA ASN A 94 30.49 -26.66 5.78
C ASN A 94 29.32 -27.04 6.67
N LYS A 95 29.50 -26.91 7.99
CA LYS A 95 28.45 -27.18 8.97
C LYS A 95 27.25 -26.28 8.63
N VAL A 96 26.28 -26.85 7.92
CA VAL A 96 25.04 -26.16 7.57
C VAL A 96 24.26 -25.93 8.85
N ILE A 97 24.20 -24.67 9.28
CA ILE A 97 23.29 -24.26 10.34
C ILE A 97 21.88 -24.24 9.76
N GLN A 98 20.96 -24.99 10.38
CA GLN A 98 19.56 -24.96 9.99
C GLN A 98 18.99 -23.57 10.30
N LEU A 99 18.49 -22.84 9.28
CA LEU A 99 17.95 -21.48 9.46
C LEU A 99 16.75 -21.45 10.40
N PHE A 100 15.97 -22.52 10.46
CA PHE A 100 14.75 -22.59 11.27
C PHE A 100 15.02 -23.28 12.60
N LYS A 101 15.65 -22.57 13.53
CA LYS A 101 15.87 -23.07 14.89
C LYS A 101 14.53 -23.30 15.60
N LYS A 102 14.47 -24.37 16.41
CA LYS A 102 13.30 -24.89 17.18
C LYS A 102 12.79 -23.95 18.30
N ASN A 103 13.01 -22.64 18.19
CA ASN A 103 12.64 -21.64 19.18
C ASN A 103 11.30 -20.95 18.84
N ARG A 104 10.48 -21.58 17.98
CA ARG A 104 9.16 -21.05 17.57
C ARG A 104 8.21 -20.84 18.75
N LYS A 105 8.43 -21.52 19.89
CA LYS A 105 7.56 -21.40 21.08
C LYS A 105 7.44 -19.95 21.58
N ASN A 106 8.53 -19.18 21.56
CA ASN A 106 8.50 -17.79 22.02
C ASN A 106 7.80 -16.88 20.99
N ILE A 107 8.03 -17.12 19.70
CA ILE A 107 7.40 -16.37 18.60
C ILE A 107 5.88 -16.60 18.57
N ILE A 108 5.44 -17.83 18.82
CA ILE A 108 4.01 -18.18 18.93
C ILE A 108 3.38 -17.46 20.14
N GLY A 109 4.08 -17.39 21.27
CA GLY A 109 3.62 -16.63 22.44
C GLY A 109 3.43 -15.14 22.15
N PHE A 110 4.38 -14.50 21.47
CA PHE A 110 4.27 -13.09 21.07
C PHE A 110 3.11 -12.86 20.08
N SER A 111 2.90 -13.78 19.13
CA SER A 111 1.79 -13.67 18.18
C SER A 111 0.43 -13.75 18.88
N ILE A 112 0.27 -14.61 19.89
CA ILE A 112 -0.97 -14.71 20.68
C ILE A 112 -1.20 -13.42 21.47
N ALA A 113 -0.19 -12.91 22.17
CA ALA A 113 -0.30 -11.67 22.94
C ALA A 113 -0.65 -10.46 22.04
N ALA A 114 0.00 -10.33 20.89
CA ALA A 114 -0.29 -9.27 19.92
C ALA A 114 -1.72 -9.39 19.35
N SER A 115 -2.18 -10.60 19.03
CA SER A 115 -3.56 -10.82 18.59
C SER A 115 -4.59 -10.49 19.66
N ILE A 116 -4.30 -10.75 20.94
CA ILE A 116 -5.19 -10.37 22.05
C ILE A 116 -5.24 -8.84 22.20
N LEU A 117 -4.09 -8.15 22.17
CA LEU A 117 -4.05 -6.68 22.22
C LEU A 117 -4.81 -6.06 21.04
N LEU A 118 -4.59 -6.58 19.83
CA LEU A 118 -5.29 -6.14 18.63
C LEU A 118 -6.80 -6.41 18.75
N LEU A 119 -7.20 -7.57 19.28
CA LEU A 119 -8.61 -7.89 19.54
C LEU A 119 -9.22 -6.85 20.48
N PHE A 120 -8.62 -6.57 21.63
CA PHE A 120 -9.11 -5.56 22.57
C PHE A 120 -9.12 -4.14 22.00
N SER A 121 -8.19 -3.82 21.09
CA SER A 121 -8.14 -2.50 20.46
C SER A 121 -9.21 -2.31 19.39
N ILE A 122 -9.63 -3.38 18.70
CA ILE A 122 -10.65 -3.33 17.63
C ILE A 122 -12.04 -3.69 18.18
N PHE A 123 -12.14 -4.42 19.28
CA PHE A 123 -13.42 -4.81 19.91
C PHE A 123 -14.41 -3.65 20.12
N PRO A 124 -14.00 -2.46 20.61
CA PRO A 124 -14.91 -1.32 20.83
C PRO A 124 -15.48 -0.73 19.54
N LEU A 125 -14.88 -1.03 18.38
CA LEU A 125 -15.35 -0.57 17.07
C LEU A 125 -16.52 -1.42 16.53
N PHE A 126 -16.78 -2.58 17.15
CA PHE A 126 -17.89 -3.46 16.79
C PHE A 126 -19.16 -3.23 17.61
N ASP A 127 -19.09 -2.41 18.67
CA ASP A 127 -20.27 -1.91 19.38
C ASP A 127 -20.97 -0.89 18.49
N LYS A 128 -22.00 -1.34 17.76
CA LYS A 128 -22.83 -0.49 16.90
C LYS A 128 -23.94 0.28 17.63
N ASP A 129 -24.03 0.10 18.94
CA ASP A 129 -25.14 0.61 19.76
C ASP A 129 -24.65 1.57 20.86
N LYS A 130 -23.60 2.36 20.59
CA LYS A 130 -23.40 3.59 21.35
C LYS A 130 -24.29 4.64 20.69
N ASP A 131 -25.50 4.81 21.21
CA ASP A 131 -26.30 5.99 20.92
C ASP A 131 -25.42 7.20 21.29
N LEU A 132 -24.93 7.90 20.28
CA LEU A 132 -24.22 9.16 20.42
C LEU A 132 -25.27 10.19 20.81
N ASP A 133 -25.54 10.27 22.11
CA ASP A 133 -26.47 11.24 22.68
C ASP A 133 -25.70 12.45 23.22
N PHE A 134 -26.23 13.64 23.02
CA PHE A 134 -25.63 14.88 23.52
C PHE A 134 -25.56 14.89 25.05
N ASN A 135 -26.44 14.16 25.72
CA ASN A 135 -26.41 13.98 27.18
C ASN A 135 -25.21 13.17 27.69
N SER A 136 -24.40 12.58 26.81
CA SER A 136 -23.18 11.85 27.16
C SER A 136 -21.90 12.69 27.11
N LEU A 137 -21.99 13.93 26.62
CA LEU A 137 -20.89 14.89 26.64
C LEU A 137 -20.73 15.47 28.05
N SER A 138 -19.49 15.61 28.51
CA SER A 138 -19.21 16.37 29.73
C SER A 138 -19.04 17.85 29.39
N ASP A 139 -19.32 18.73 30.35
CA ASP A 139 -19.15 20.19 30.19
C ASP A 139 -17.72 20.52 29.75
N ASN A 140 -16.72 19.84 30.34
CA ASN A 140 -15.31 19.99 29.98
C ASN A 140 -15.00 19.59 28.54
N ASP A 141 -15.69 18.60 27.97
CA ASP A 141 -15.53 18.21 26.56
C ASP A 141 -16.11 19.27 25.62
N ILE A 142 -17.24 19.88 26.02
CA ILE A 142 -17.89 20.98 25.29
C ILE A 142 -16.99 22.22 25.31
N GLU A 143 -16.48 22.62 26.48
CA GLU A 143 -15.54 23.74 26.63
C GLU A 143 -14.28 23.55 25.80
N THR A 144 -13.65 22.37 25.91
CA THR A 144 -12.44 22.05 25.12
C THR A 144 -12.71 22.13 23.62
N TRP A 145 -13.88 21.68 23.17
CA TRP A 145 -14.24 21.75 21.76
C TRP A 145 -14.48 23.20 21.31
N LEU A 146 -15.14 24.03 22.13
CA LEU A 146 -15.35 25.46 21.86
C LEU A 146 -14.02 26.20 21.74
N ASP A 147 -13.08 25.97 22.66
CA ASP A 147 -11.76 26.60 22.63
C ASP A 147 -10.97 26.24 21.38
N LEU A 148 -10.97 24.96 20.99
CA LEU A 148 -10.24 24.49 19.80
C LEU A 148 -10.84 25.00 18.49
N ASN A 149 -12.12 25.39 18.49
CA ASN A 149 -12.85 25.84 17.31
C ASN A 149 -13.30 27.30 17.40
N ALA A 150 -12.77 28.08 18.35
CA ALA A 150 -13.16 29.47 18.58
C ALA A 150 -13.10 30.33 17.30
N ASP A 151 -12.08 30.11 16.46
CA ASP A 151 -11.90 30.82 15.19
C ASP A 151 -12.98 30.52 14.13
N GLN A 152 -13.67 29.38 14.26
CA GLN A 152 -14.69 28.91 13.32
C GLN A 152 -16.11 29.26 13.78
N ILE A 153 -16.29 29.65 15.04
CA ILE A 153 -17.58 29.92 15.64
C ILE A 153 -17.91 31.40 15.44
N ASN A 154 -18.98 31.69 14.70
CA ASN A 154 -19.47 33.04 14.50
C ASN A 154 -20.47 33.42 15.60
N SER A 155 -20.19 34.48 16.34
CA SER A 155 -21.09 35.00 17.39
C SER A 155 -22.49 35.36 16.86
N PHE A 156 -22.61 35.78 15.60
CA PHE A 156 -23.92 36.06 14.98
C PHE A 156 -24.72 34.79 14.70
N GLU A 157 -24.06 33.68 14.36
CA GLU A 157 -24.71 32.39 14.14
C GLU A 157 -25.18 31.79 15.48
N LEU A 158 -24.37 31.92 16.54
CA LEU A 158 -24.78 31.54 17.90
C LEU A 158 -25.99 32.35 18.38
N ALA A 159 -26.04 33.64 18.08
CA ALA A 159 -27.16 34.51 18.47
C ALA A 159 -28.47 34.15 17.76
N GLU A 160 -28.41 33.63 16.53
CA GLU A 160 -29.60 33.18 15.78
C GLU A 160 -30.15 31.84 16.33
N LEU A 161 -29.29 31.04 16.97
CA LEU A 161 -29.68 29.77 17.61
C LEU A 161 -30.31 29.95 18.99
N ILE A 162 -30.14 31.12 19.62
CA ILE A 162 -30.78 31.47 20.89
C ILE A 162 -32.21 31.93 20.59
N ASP A 163 -33.22 31.15 21.00
CA ASP A 163 -34.63 31.56 20.90
C ASP A 163 -34.99 32.54 22.02
N ASP A 164 -35.80 33.55 21.71
CA ASP A 164 -36.26 34.58 22.67
C ASP A 164 -37.07 33.99 23.85
N ASN A 165 -37.53 32.74 23.71
CA ASN A 165 -38.32 32.02 24.71
C ASN A 165 -37.50 31.10 25.60
N ASP A 166 -36.20 30.91 25.31
CA ASP A 166 -35.34 30.09 26.16
C ASP A 166 -34.94 30.91 27.40
N ASP A 167 -35.42 30.42 28.54
CA ASP A 167 -35.07 30.87 29.88
C ASP A 167 -33.57 30.64 30.11
N LEU A 168 -32.75 31.58 29.63
CA LEU A 168 -31.28 31.68 29.72
C LEU A 168 -30.81 31.91 31.17
N TYR A 169 -31.31 31.11 32.12
CA TYR A 169 -30.94 31.16 33.54
C TYR A 169 -29.76 30.23 33.90
N ALA A 170 -29.11 29.63 32.90
CA ALA A 170 -27.95 28.75 33.08
C ALA A 170 -26.63 29.35 32.59
N VAL A 171 -26.55 30.68 32.40
CA VAL A 171 -25.26 31.34 32.43
C VAL A 171 -24.82 31.29 33.89
N GLU A 172 -23.86 30.41 34.19
CA GLU A 172 -23.08 30.52 35.43
C GLU A 172 -22.76 32.00 35.66
N MET A 173 -22.97 32.50 36.88
CA MET A 173 -22.71 33.90 37.20
C MET A 173 -21.26 34.25 36.82
N ILE A 174 -21.06 34.76 35.60
CA ILE A 174 -19.78 35.29 35.14
C ILE A 174 -19.40 36.36 36.16
N SER A 175 -18.19 36.29 36.71
CA SER A 175 -17.80 37.23 37.74
C SER A 175 -17.65 38.64 37.14
N GLU A 176 -17.90 39.68 37.94
CA GLU A 176 -17.65 41.06 37.50
C GLU A 176 -16.18 41.28 37.12
N GLU A 177 -15.26 40.49 37.70
CA GLU A 177 -13.84 40.52 37.38
C GLU A 177 -13.57 39.97 35.97
N ASP A 178 -14.15 38.82 35.61
CA ASP A 178 -14.02 38.25 34.26
C ASP A 178 -14.62 39.17 33.18
N ILE A 179 -15.75 39.82 33.49
CA ILE A 179 -16.37 40.82 32.58
C ILE A 179 -15.46 42.03 32.41
N SER A 180 -14.87 42.53 33.50
CA SER A 180 -13.96 43.67 33.48
C SER A 180 -12.72 43.36 32.64
N ASP A 181 -12.10 42.20 32.86
CA ASP A 181 -10.90 41.78 32.15
C ASP A 181 -11.17 41.61 30.64
N TYR A 182 -12.30 40.99 30.28
CA TYR A 182 -12.72 40.88 28.88
C TYR A 182 -12.92 42.25 28.20
N LEU A 183 -13.57 43.20 28.87
CA LEU A 183 -13.83 44.54 28.35
C LEU A 183 -12.55 45.39 28.24
N ILE A 184 -11.51 45.08 29.02
CA ILE A 184 -10.20 45.74 28.95
C ILE A 184 -9.37 45.15 27.82
N GLU A 185 -9.41 43.83 27.61
CA GLU A 185 -8.69 43.17 26.52
C GLU A 185 -9.33 43.40 25.15
N THR A 186 -10.65 43.56 25.12
CA THR A 186 -11.40 43.85 23.89
C THR A 186 -11.37 45.35 23.59
N ASP A 187 -10.94 45.74 22.40
CA ASP A 187 -11.00 47.13 21.95
C ASP A 187 -12.45 47.56 21.66
N VAL A 188 -13.15 47.97 22.72
CA VAL A 188 -14.56 48.41 22.67
C VAL A 188 -14.77 49.67 21.81
N GLU A 189 -13.72 50.44 21.49
CA GLU A 189 -13.81 51.57 20.56
C GLU A 189 -14.11 51.10 19.14
N SER A 190 -13.68 49.89 18.76
CA SER A 190 -14.00 49.25 17.47
C SER A 190 -15.50 49.01 17.26
N TRP A 191 -16.31 48.99 18.32
CA TRP A 191 -17.74 48.68 18.24
C TRP A 191 -18.62 49.91 18.18
N ILE A 192 -18.04 51.10 18.37
CA ILE A 192 -18.73 52.38 18.18
C ILE A 192 -18.66 52.71 16.68
N PRO A 193 -19.78 52.72 15.95
CA PRO A 193 -19.74 53.16 14.56
C PRO A 193 -19.40 54.65 14.54
N ASP A 194 -18.38 55.03 13.76
CA ASP A 194 -18.06 56.43 13.50
C ASP A 194 -19.33 57.15 12.98
N ASN A 195 -19.82 58.11 13.76
CA ASN A 195 -20.97 58.95 13.37
C ASN A 195 -20.53 60.17 12.57
#